data_AF-A0A419T4N3-F1
#
_entry.id   AF-A0A419T4N3-F1
#
_cell.length_a   1.000
_cell.length_b   1.000
_cell.length_c   1.000
_cell.angle_alpha   90.00
_cell.angle_beta   90.00
_cell.angle_gamma   90.00
#
_symmetry.space_group_name_H-M   'P 1'
#
loop_
_entity.id
_entity.type
_entity.pdbx_description
1 polymer ?
#
loop_
_entity_poly.entity_id
_entity_poly.type
_entity_poly.pdbx_seq_one_letter_code
_entity_poly.pdbx_strand_id
1 'polypeptide(L)'
;MQSIIKIRSVVVLLIANLIISLCSTPVVYLNENQILYAMSTLAQVIAGLFGLVLAAYAIIDPKLKDIGNQSKQSSDYVDTLRSRYFQNIIVLSVICAITILSSLLTINLYTEVSDKLFSILISQASIFGFFSILCFLYFGCSLLNPNALEKISKEEKKEIEDGYGSNLMDDDFKPFVAYYNKLESLIFEFATELMDKDLQGTLNLKYRNGRMQIFQALDILVMNEIINRQLYEKIDELRRYRNALVHSTDDQKVIPQIFNELKELYSKLFEVYKNNDDQEERIRAIQNLYAFSSHISLSQLDQQIIEIITNHAGISAHEMVLKLQVTRATLSRHLKKLSFMEKIKEKENGYYIIS
;
A
#
# COMPACT_ATOMS: atom_id res chain seq x y z
N MET A 1 -4.96 2.37 6.50
CA MET A 1 -5.64 1.93 7.74
C MET A 1 -5.22 2.70 8.98
N GLN A 2 -3.93 3.02 9.15
CA GLN A 2 -3.45 3.81 10.31
C GLN A 2 -4.17 5.17 10.46
N SER A 3 -4.44 5.90 9.37
CA SER A 3 -5.14 7.19 9.45
C SER A 3 -6.62 7.06 9.89
N ILE A 4 -7.31 5.98 9.50
CA ILE A 4 -8.71 5.72 9.89
C ILE A 4 -8.81 5.31 11.36
N ILE A 5 -7.86 4.50 11.85
CA ILE A 5 -7.78 4.11 13.26
C ILE A 5 -7.52 5.35 14.12
N LYS A 6 -6.63 6.25 13.68
CA LYS A 6 -6.36 7.53 14.35
C LYS A 6 -7.60 8.43 14.41
N ILE A 7 -8.36 8.54 13.31
CA ILE A 7 -9.59 9.34 13.28
C ILE A 7 -10.67 8.75 14.21
N ARG A 8 -10.84 7.42 14.23
CA ARG A 8 -11.79 6.76 15.12
C ARG A 8 -11.43 6.96 16.60
N SER A 9 -10.15 6.86 16.97
CA SER A 9 -9.73 7.12 18.35
C SER A 9 -9.98 8.57 18.77
N VAL A 10 -9.83 9.54 17.86
CA VAL A 10 -10.18 10.95 18.13
C VAL A 10 -11.66 11.09 18.42
N VAL A 11 -12.50 10.55 17.54
CA VAL A 11 -13.95 10.68 17.68
C VAL A 11 -14.42 10.09 19.00
N VAL A 12 -13.92 8.89 19.37
CA VAL A 12 -14.23 8.26 20.66
C VAL A 12 -13.77 9.14 21.83
N LEU A 13 -12.57 9.71 21.76
CA LEU A 13 -12.02 10.53 22.83
C LEU A 13 -12.78 11.87 22.99
N LEU A 14 -13.21 12.48 21.87
CA LEU A 14 -14.05 13.68 21.88
C LEU A 14 -15.45 13.41 22.45
N ILE A 15 -16.08 12.28 22.07
CA ILE A 15 -17.39 11.87 22.60
C ILE A 15 -17.29 11.57 24.09
N ALA A 16 -16.27 10.82 24.52
CA ALA A 16 -16.04 10.54 25.94
C ALA A 16 -15.86 11.84 26.73
N ASN A 17 -15.06 12.76 26.22
CA ASN A 17 -14.88 14.07 26.85
C ASN A 17 -16.18 14.89 26.87
N LEU A 18 -17.02 14.78 25.84
CA LEU A 18 -18.30 15.49 25.78
C LEU A 18 -19.23 14.99 26.88
N ILE A 19 -19.33 13.67 27.05
CA ILE A 19 -20.16 13.05 28.10
C ILE A 19 -19.65 13.47 29.48
N ILE A 20 -18.33 13.41 29.71
CA ILE A 20 -17.72 13.83 30.99
C ILE A 20 -18.01 15.30 31.25
N SER A 21 -17.85 16.17 30.25
CA SER A 21 -18.08 17.61 30.39
C SER A 21 -19.56 17.99 30.54
N LEU A 22 -20.50 17.13 30.15
CA LEU A 22 -21.94 17.34 30.34
C LEU A 22 -22.38 16.96 31.77
N CYS A 23 -21.80 15.89 32.32
CA CYS A 23 -22.08 15.33 33.64
C CYS A 23 -21.34 16.03 34.79
N SER A 24 -20.16 16.59 34.51
CA SER A 24 -19.32 17.24 35.53
C SER A 24 -19.55 18.74 35.57
N THR A 25 -19.49 19.32 36.76
CA THR A 25 -19.37 20.78 36.93
C THR A 25 -17.96 21.23 36.58
N PRO A 26 -17.78 22.42 35.98
CA PRO A 26 -16.45 22.96 35.72
C PRO A 26 -15.65 23.07 37.03
N VAL A 27 -14.53 22.36 37.08
CA VAL A 27 -13.62 22.34 38.24
C VAL A 27 -12.72 23.58 38.26
N VAL A 28 -12.43 24.14 37.08
CA VAL A 28 -11.55 25.30 36.90
C VAL A 28 -12.30 26.40 36.16
N TYR A 29 -12.40 27.58 36.78
CA TYR A 29 -12.91 28.78 36.15
C TYR A 29 -11.74 29.60 35.62
N LEU A 30 -11.72 29.82 34.31
CA LEU A 30 -10.71 30.63 33.65
C LEU A 30 -11.24 32.04 33.43
N ASN A 31 -10.38 33.03 33.65
CA ASN A 31 -10.69 34.41 33.28
C ASN A 31 -10.48 34.65 31.78
N GLU A 32 -10.99 35.78 31.28
CA GLU A 32 -10.91 36.16 29.87
C GLU A 32 -9.48 36.14 29.31
N ASN A 33 -8.52 36.71 30.05
CA ASN A 33 -7.12 36.73 29.65
C ASN A 33 -6.54 35.31 29.53
N GLN A 34 -6.83 34.43 30.49
CA GLN A 34 -6.38 33.04 30.48
C GLN A 34 -6.95 32.27 29.29
N ILE A 35 -8.22 32.49 28.94
CA ILE A 35 -8.86 31.89 27.77
C ILE A 35 -8.17 32.37 26.49
N LEU A 36 -7.97 33.68 26.35
CA LEU A 36 -7.31 34.28 25.20
C LEU A 36 -5.90 33.73 25.03
N TYR A 37 -5.10 33.67 26.09
CA TYR A 37 -3.76 33.11 26.05
C TYR A 37 -3.78 31.62 25.71
N ALA A 38 -4.62 30.80 26.36
CA ALA A 38 -4.66 29.36 26.12
C ALA A 38 -5.05 29.02 24.68
N MET A 39 -6.10 29.63 24.14
CA MET A 39 -6.58 29.32 22.79
C MET A 39 -5.69 29.90 21.70
N SER A 40 -5.16 31.12 21.89
CA SER A 40 -4.23 31.73 20.93
C SER A 40 -2.91 30.96 20.88
N THR A 41 -2.34 30.59 22.02
CA THR A 41 -1.10 29.80 22.07
C THR A 41 -1.28 28.41 21.46
N LEU A 42 -2.41 27.74 21.72
CA LEU A 42 -2.70 26.45 21.12
C LEU A 42 -2.75 26.53 19.58
N ALA A 43 -3.44 27.52 19.02
CA ALA A 43 -3.51 27.74 17.59
C ALA A 43 -2.12 28.01 16.97
N GLN A 44 -1.31 28.85 17.63
CA GLN A 44 0.05 29.18 17.19
C GLN A 44 0.99 27.98 17.23
N VAL A 45 0.95 27.16 18.30
CA VAL A 45 1.77 25.95 18.43
C VAL A 45 1.43 24.96 17.31
N ILE A 46 0.15 24.74 17.04
CA ILE A 46 -0.29 23.84 15.96
C ILE A 46 0.16 24.35 14.58
N ALA A 47 0.00 25.65 14.31
CA ALA A 47 0.47 26.26 13.07
C ALA A 47 2.00 26.11 12.90
N GLY A 48 2.76 26.34 13.97
CA GLY A 48 4.22 26.18 14.00
C GLY A 48 4.65 24.74 13.75
N LEU A 49 4.02 23.77 14.42
CA LEU A 49 4.28 22.33 14.21
C LEU A 49 3.98 21.91 12.76
N PHE A 50 2.89 22.41 12.17
CA PHE A 50 2.57 22.14 10.77
C PHE A 50 3.66 22.69 9.83
N GLY A 51 4.12 23.93 10.05
CA GLY A 51 5.22 24.52 9.29
C GLY A 51 6.52 23.70 9.36
N LEU A 52 6.88 23.23 10.56
CA LEU A 52 8.05 22.37 10.77
C LEU A 52 7.94 21.03 10.04
N VAL A 53 6.78 20.38 10.10
CA VAL A 53 6.54 19.12 9.39
C VAL A 53 6.63 19.30 7.87
N LEU A 54 6.07 20.39 7.34
CA LEU A 54 6.12 20.68 5.91
C LEU A 54 7.55 20.95 5.44
N ALA A 55 8.33 21.70 6.23
CA ALA A 55 9.75 21.91 5.96
C ALA A 55 10.56 20.60 5.99
N ALA A 56 10.32 19.76 7.00
CA ALA A 56 11.00 18.45 7.10
C ALA A 56 10.66 17.55 5.91
N TYR A 57 9.39 17.52 5.47
CA TYR A 57 8.98 16.74 4.30
C TYR A 57 9.63 17.24 3.01
N ALA A 58 9.72 18.56 2.82
CA ALA A 58 10.39 19.16 1.66
C ALA A 58 11.89 18.78 1.56
N ILE A 59 12.55 18.51 2.69
CA ILE A 59 13.95 18.04 2.74
C ILE A 59 14.05 16.54 2.46
N ILE A 60 13.08 15.75 2.95
CA ILE A 60 13.13 14.28 2.89
C ILE A 60 12.65 13.74 1.55
N ASP A 61 11.66 14.37 0.90
CA ASP A 61 11.11 13.89 -0.37
C ASP A 61 12.18 13.75 -1.48
N PRO A 62 13.09 14.73 -1.70
CA PRO A 62 14.17 14.57 -2.67
C PRO A 62 15.13 13.44 -2.31
N LYS A 63 15.49 13.30 -1.02
CA LYS A 63 16.39 12.23 -0.56
C LYS A 63 15.78 10.85 -0.76
N LEU A 64 14.49 10.68 -0.49
CA LEU A 64 13.77 9.45 -0.77
C LEU A 64 13.77 9.14 -2.27
N LYS A 65 13.53 10.15 -3.11
CA LYS A 65 13.59 10.01 -4.57
C LYS A 65 14.97 9.58 -5.06
N ASP A 66 16.04 10.12 -4.50
CA ASP A 66 17.41 9.72 -4.83
C ASP A 66 17.68 8.26 -4.45
N ILE A 67 17.20 7.79 -3.29
CA ILE A 67 17.26 6.38 -2.89
C ILE A 67 16.48 5.50 -3.88
N GLY A 68 15.32 5.94 -4.35
CA GLY A 68 14.52 5.24 -5.36
C GLY A 68 15.22 5.12 -6.72
N ASN A 69 15.98 6.14 -7.11
CA ASN A 69 16.73 6.15 -8.38
C ASN A 69 17.95 5.21 -8.37
N GLN A 70 18.50 4.88 -7.20
CA GLN A 70 19.68 4.01 -7.08
C GLN A 70 19.37 2.54 -7.39
N SER A 71 18.15 2.07 -7.14
CA SER A 71 17.75 0.70 -7.46
C SER A 71 16.27 0.61 -7.82
N LYS A 72 15.95 -0.15 -8.88
CA LYS A 72 14.58 -0.37 -9.34
C LYS A 72 13.69 -1.04 -8.28
N GLN A 73 14.30 -1.78 -7.35
CA GLN A 73 13.61 -2.48 -6.25
C GLN A 73 13.28 -1.50 -5.11
N SER A 74 14.17 -0.54 -4.85
CA SER A 74 13.93 0.54 -3.87
C SER A 74 12.85 1.51 -4.34
N SER A 75 12.67 1.69 -5.65
CA SER A 75 11.72 2.65 -6.23
C SER A 75 10.28 2.42 -5.75
N ASP A 76 9.78 1.18 -5.80
CA ASP A 76 8.40 0.87 -5.44
C ASP A 76 8.10 1.15 -3.96
N TYR A 77 9.06 0.81 -3.08
CA TYR A 77 8.94 1.08 -1.65
C TYR A 77 9.02 2.57 -1.34
N VAL A 78 9.90 3.29 -2.03
CA VAL A 78 10.04 4.74 -1.93
C VAL A 78 8.74 5.42 -2.35
N ASP A 79 8.15 5.04 -3.49
CA ASP A 79 6.91 5.67 -3.98
C ASP A 79 5.73 5.38 -3.06
N THR A 80 5.64 4.15 -2.53
CA THR A 80 4.65 3.78 -1.52
C THR A 80 4.81 4.62 -0.25
N LEU A 81 6.04 4.80 0.24
CA LEU A 81 6.33 5.58 1.45
C LEU A 81 6.00 7.07 1.24
N ARG A 82 6.40 7.64 0.11
CA ARG A 82 6.12 9.03 -0.26
C ARG A 82 4.62 9.30 -0.34
N SER A 83 3.86 8.40 -0.97
CA SER A 83 2.40 8.49 -1.01
C SER A 83 1.77 8.46 0.39
N ARG A 84 2.22 7.55 1.27
CA ARG A 84 1.77 7.49 2.68
C ARG A 84 2.08 8.79 3.44
N TYR A 85 3.27 9.37 3.27
CA TYR A 85 3.64 10.63 3.91
C TYR A 85 2.82 11.80 3.39
N PHE A 86 2.63 11.90 2.08
CA PHE A 86 1.81 12.94 1.48
C PHE A 86 0.35 12.89 1.97
N GLN A 87 -0.24 11.69 2.03
CA GLN A 87 -1.59 11.51 2.58
C GLN A 87 -1.68 11.93 4.05
N ASN A 88 -0.67 11.59 4.87
CA ASN A 88 -0.64 12.01 6.26
C ASN A 88 -0.50 13.54 6.42
N ILE A 89 0.25 14.21 5.54
CA ILE A 89 0.35 15.68 5.53
C ILE A 89 -1.00 16.32 5.21
N ILE A 90 -1.75 15.79 4.24
CA ILE A 90 -3.10 16.27 3.93
C ILE A 90 -4.01 16.15 5.16
N VAL A 91 -4.01 14.98 5.83
CA VAL A 91 -4.82 14.77 7.04
C VAL A 91 -4.41 15.73 8.16
N LEU A 92 -3.11 15.92 8.40
CA LEU A 92 -2.60 16.86 9.39
C LEU A 92 -2.94 18.33 9.06
N SER A 93 -2.96 18.70 7.78
CA SER A 93 -3.38 20.03 7.34
C SER A 93 -4.84 20.30 7.68
N VAL A 94 -5.73 19.33 7.44
CA VAL A 94 -7.15 19.43 7.83
C VAL A 94 -7.30 19.51 9.35
N ILE A 95 -6.58 18.68 10.11
CA ILE A 95 -6.59 18.72 11.58
C ILE A 95 -6.10 20.08 12.10
N CYS A 96 -5.03 20.62 11.52
CA CYS A 96 -4.48 21.94 11.84
C CYS A 96 -5.52 23.04 11.63
N ALA A 97 -6.15 23.07 10.46
CA ALA A 97 -7.19 24.05 10.13
C ALA A 97 -8.38 23.97 11.08
N ILE A 98 -8.90 22.76 11.36
CA ILE A 98 -10.00 22.56 12.31
C ILE A 98 -9.61 23.01 13.72
N THR A 99 -8.38 22.74 14.16
CA THR A 99 -7.91 23.13 15.50
C THR A 99 -7.84 24.65 15.63
N ILE A 100 -7.25 25.33 14.65
CA ILE A 100 -7.17 26.80 14.62
C ILE A 100 -8.58 27.41 14.61
N LEU A 101 -9.46 26.92 13.75
CA LEU A 101 -10.85 27.38 13.69
C LEU A 101 -11.60 27.14 15.01
N SER A 102 -11.39 26.00 15.65
CA SER A 102 -11.98 25.67 16.96
C SER A 102 -11.49 26.61 18.05
N SER A 103 -10.18 26.92 18.07
CA SER A 103 -9.60 27.91 18.99
C SER A 103 -10.16 29.31 18.78
N LEU A 104 -10.27 29.77 17.52
CA LEU A 104 -10.85 31.08 17.19
C LEU A 104 -12.33 31.15 17.52
N LEU A 105 -13.09 30.09 17.24
CA LEU A 105 -14.51 29.97 17.57
C LEU A 105 -14.73 30.00 19.08
N THR A 106 -13.89 29.33 19.85
CA THR A 106 -13.94 29.36 21.33
C THR A 106 -13.73 30.79 21.85
N ILE A 107 -12.77 31.54 21.30
CA ILE A 107 -12.54 32.94 21.68
C ILE A 107 -13.76 33.81 21.34
N ASN A 108 -14.30 33.66 20.12
CA ASN A 108 -15.41 34.49 19.64
C ASN A 108 -16.72 34.26 20.42
N LEU A 109 -16.95 33.04 20.91
CA LEU A 109 -18.18 32.66 21.61
C LEU A 109 -18.13 32.90 23.13
N TYR A 110 -17.05 33.47 23.66
CA TYR A 110 -16.87 33.65 25.10
C TYR A 110 -18.01 34.43 25.77
N THR A 111 -18.50 35.50 25.13
CA THR A 111 -19.53 36.39 25.69
C THR A 111 -20.97 36.01 25.30
N GLU A 112 -21.13 35.22 24.23
CA GLU A 112 -22.43 34.96 23.60
C GLU A 112 -23.10 33.67 24.11
N VAL A 113 -22.34 32.79 24.75
CA VAL A 113 -22.76 31.42 25.07
C VAL A 113 -22.81 31.23 26.59
N SER A 114 -23.74 30.38 27.05
CA SER A 114 -23.87 30.07 28.48
C SER A 114 -22.59 29.44 29.05
N ASP A 115 -22.30 29.71 30.33
CA ASP A 115 -21.09 29.24 31.02
C ASP A 115 -20.85 27.73 30.86
N LYS A 116 -21.93 26.93 30.91
CA LYS A 116 -21.86 25.47 30.74
C LYS A 116 -21.45 25.07 29.33
N LEU A 117 -22.03 25.69 28.30
CA LEU A 117 -21.69 25.41 26.91
C LEU A 117 -20.28 25.93 26.58
N PHE A 118 -19.90 27.08 27.12
CA PHE A 118 -18.55 27.62 26.99
C PHE A 118 -17.51 26.68 27.59
N SER A 119 -17.76 26.15 28.80
CA SER A 119 -16.91 25.14 29.45
C SER A 119 -16.72 23.87 28.61
N ILE A 120 -17.78 23.42 27.93
CA ILE A 120 -17.69 22.28 27.00
C ILE A 120 -16.80 22.64 25.79
N LEU A 121 -17.00 23.81 25.18
CA LEU A 121 -16.23 24.25 24.02
C LEU A 121 -14.72 24.33 24.32
N ILE A 122 -14.33 24.97 25.42
CA ILE A 122 -12.92 25.08 25.83
C ILE A 122 -12.30 23.71 26.11
N SER A 123 -13.04 22.81 26.76
CA SER A 123 -12.57 21.44 27.03
C SER A 123 -12.36 20.66 25.74
N GLN A 124 -13.31 20.73 24.81
CA GLN A 124 -13.23 20.06 23.51
C GLN A 124 -12.09 20.60 22.66
N ALA A 125 -11.96 21.93 22.55
CA ALA A 125 -10.89 22.56 21.79
C ALA A 125 -9.50 22.21 22.37
N SER A 126 -9.36 22.20 23.69
CA SER A 126 -8.09 21.87 24.37
C SER A 126 -7.69 20.42 24.14
N ILE A 127 -8.62 19.47 24.30
CA ILE A 127 -8.34 18.04 24.09
C ILE A 127 -8.05 17.73 22.63
N PHE A 128 -8.82 18.30 21.70
CA PHE A 128 -8.57 18.15 20.28
C PHE A 128 -7.20 18.73 19.89
N GLY A 129 -6.85 19.90 20.44
CA GLY A 129 -5.55 20.52 20.22
C GLY A 129 -4.39 19.69 20.77
N PHE A 130 -4.51 19.19 22.01
CA PHE A 130 -3.48 18.32 22.59
C PHE A 130 -3.28 17.03 21.78
N PHE A 131 -4.38 16.40 21.35
CA PHE A 131 -4.31 15.24 20.47
C PHE A 131 -3.64 15.59 19.13
N SER A 132 -3.93 16.77 18.58
CA SER A 132 -3.32 17.24 17.33
C SER A 132 -1.81 17.40 17.49
N ILE A 133 -1.33 17.96 18.61
CA ILE A 133 0.10 18.03 18.94
C ILE A 133 0.73 16.63 18.92
N LEU A 134 0.11 15.65 19.58
CA LEU A 134 0.62 14.27 19.58
C LEU A 134 0.69 13.66 18.18
N CYS A 135 -0.29 13.94 17.31
CA CYS A 135 -0.25 13.49 15.92
C CYS A 135 0.89 14.11 15.12
N PHE A 136 1.15 15.41 15.31
CA PHE A 136 2.28 16.11 14.70
C PHE A 136 3.61 15.51 15.14
N LEU A 137 3.79 15.28 16.45
CA LEU A 137 5.00 14.66 16.99
C LEU A 137 5.20 13.23 16.47
N TYR A 138 4.14 12.41 16.49
CA TYR A 138 4.19 11.05 15.95
C TYR A 138 4.60 11.03 14.48
N PHE A 139 4.01 11.92 13.66
CA PHE A 139 4.35 12.00 12.25
C PHE A 139 5.78 12.50 12.03
N GLY A 140 6.23 13.49 12.81
CA GLY A 140 7.62 13.94 12.79
C GLY A 140 8.61 12.81 13.08
N CYS A 141 8.35 12.00 14.11
CA CYS A 141 9.15 10.80 14.40
C CYS A 141 9.09 9.76 13.28
N SER A 142 7.90 9.54 12.69
CA SER A 142 7.74 8.62 11.56
C SER A 142 8.54 9.08 10.34
N LEU A 143 8.56 10.38 10.07
CA LEU A 143 9.24 10.98 8.93
C LEU A 143 10.77 10.82 9.06
N LEU A 144 11.29 10.93 10.28
CA LEU A 144 12.71 10.79 10.60
C LEU A 144 13.16 9.34 10.82
N ASN A 145 12.25 8.36 10.75
CA ASN A 145 12.59 6.96 11.01
C ASN A 145 13.49 6.40 9.89
N PRO A 146 14.76 6.03 10.18
CA PRO A 146 15.67 5.49 9.17
C PRO A 146 15.20 4.13 8.62
N ASN A 147 14.42 3.38 9.40
CA ASN A 147 14.00 2.01 9.05
C ASN A 147 12.60 1.99 8.39
N ALA A 148 12.11 3.14 7.88
CA ALA A 148 10.78 3.23 7.30
C ALA A 148 10.60 2.34 6.06
N LEU A 149 11.64 2.19 5.22
CA LEU A 149 11.62 1.32 4.05
C LEU A 149 11.63 -0.17 4.44
N GLU A 150 12.48 -0.54 5.40
CA GLU A 150 12.56 -1.89 5.94
C GLU A 150 11.22 -2.34 6.55
N LYS A 151 10.50 -1.42 7.21
CA LYS A 151 9.17 -1.69 7.74
C LYS A 151 8.16 -2.04 6.65
N ILE A 152 8.15 -1.32 5.53
CA ILE A 152 7.27 -1.63 4.39
C ILE A 152 7.64 -3.00 3.82
N SER A 153 8.93 -3.27 3.64
CA SER A 153 9.44 -4.55 3.17
C SER A 153 8.98 -5.72 4.06
N LYS A 154 9.09 -5.57 5.38
CA LYS A 154 8.64 -6.58 6.37
C LYS A 154 7.11 -6.76 6.35
N GLU A 155 6.33 -5.68 6.21
CA GLU A 155 4.87 -5.73 6.07
C GLU A 155 4.46 -6.53 4.82
N GLU A 156 5.12 -6.28 3.69
CA GLU A 156 4.82 -6.95 2.42
C GLU A 156 5.27 -8.41 2.39
N LYS A 157 6.46 -8.70 2.94
CA LYS A 157 6.94 -10.08 3.13
C LYS A 157 5.89 -10.88 3.91
N LYS A 158 5.48 -10.38 5.07
CA LYS A 158 4.52 -11.05 5.93
C LYS A 158 3.17 -11.29 5.23
N GLU A 159 2.66 -10.29 4.50
CA GLU A 159 1.41 -10.43 3.75
C GLU A 159 1.46 -11.56 2.72
N ILE A 160 2.59 -11.72 2.04
CA ILE A 160 2.78 -12.81 1.07
C ILE A 160 2.90 -14.15 1.82
N GLU A 161 3.71 -14.22 2.88
CA GLU A 161 3.94 -15.46 3.62
C GLU A 161 2.69 -16.01 4.31
N ASP A 162 1.87 -15.12 4.89
CA ASP A 162 0.56 -15.48 5.46
C ASP A 162 -0.36 -16.13 4.40
N GLY A 163 -0.15 -15.85 3.11
CA GLY A 163 -0.91 -16.44 1.99
C GLY A 163 -0.51 -17.86 1.59
N TYR A 164 0.70 -18.32 1.93
CA TYR A 164 1.25 -19.63 1.57
C TYR A 164 1.43 -20.60 2.76
N GLY A 165 1.39 -20.09 3.99
CA GLY A 165 1.59 -20.88 5.21
C GLY A 165 3.06 -20.92 5.67
N SER A 166 3.26 -21.18 6.96
CA SER A 166 4.50 -20.88 7.71
C SER A 166 5.62 -21.93 7.62
N ASN A 167 5.76 -22.64 6.50
CA ASN A 167 6.86 -23.60 6.32
C ASN A 167 8.06 -22.90 5.67
N LEU A 168 8.92 -22.32 6.51
CA LEU A 168 10.10 -21.59 6.09
C LEU A 168 11.32 -22.52 6.03
N MET A 169 12.12 -22.45 4.95
CA MET A 169 13.42 -23.11 4.84
C MET A 169 14.54 -22.06 4.90
N ASP A 170 15.58 -22.33 5.69
CA ASP A 170 16.69 -21.39 5.97
C ASP A 170 17.72 -21.30 4.82
N ASP A 171 17.75 -22.25 3.87
CA ASP A 171 18.84 -22.36 2.86
C ASP A 171 18.48 -21.89 1.43
N ASP A 172 17.23 -21.49 1.18
CA ASP A 172 16.75 -21.27 -0.20
C ASP A 172 16.81 -19.81 -0.69
N PHE A 173 17.27 -18.84 0.12
CA PHE A 173 17.28 -17.41 -0.28
C PHE A 173 18.19 -17.08 -1.47
N LYS A 174 19.49 -17.38 -1.38
CA LYS A 174 20.42 -17.09 -2.49
C LYS A 174 20.00 -17.82 -3.78
N PRO A 175 19.64 -19.12 -3.73
CA PRO A 175 19.09 -19.82 -4.89
C PRO A 175 17.83 -19.17 -5.46
N PHE A 176 16.90 -18.74 -4.60
CA PHE A 176 15.66 -18.07 -5.01
C PHE A 176 15.93 -16.77 -5.76
N VAL A 177 16.74 -15.87 -5.18
CA VAL A 177 17.09 -14.59 -5.82
C VAL A 177 17.80 -14.82 -7.16
N ALA A 178 18.71 -15.80 -7.21
CA ALA A 178 19.41 -16.16 -8.46
C ALA A 178 18.45 -16.69 -9.53
N TYR A 179 17.50 -17.55 -9.18
CA TYR A 179 16.49 -18.06 -10.11
C TYR A 179 15.54 -16.97 -10.58
N TYR A 180 15.12 -16.06 -9.70
CA TYR A 180 14.28 -14.94 -10.08
C TYR A 180 15.01 -14.03 -11.08
N ASN A 181 16.30 -13.74 -10.85
CA ASN A 181 17.09 -12.95 -11.79
C ASN A 181 17.21 -13.63 -13.16
N LYS A 182 17.29 -14.97 -13.22
CA LYS A 182 17.25 -15.72 -14.50
C LYS A 182 15.91 -15.56 -15.22
N LEU A 183 14.80 -15.65 -14.48
CA LEU A 183 13.47 -15.40 -15.03
C LEU A 183 13.35 -13.97 -15.55
N GLU A 184 13.81 -12.99 -14.78
CA GLU A 184 13.79 -11.57 -15.16
C GLU A 184 14.61 -11.33 -16.45
N SER A 185 15.82 -11.90 -16.55
CA SER A 185 16.62 -11.85 -17.78
C SER A 185 15.91 -12.48 -18.97
N LEU A 186 15.33 -13.67 -18.80
CA LEU A 186 14.60 -14.36 -19.86
C LEU A 186 13.41 -13.52 -20.38
N ILE A 187 12.65 -12.90 -19.48
CA ILE A 187 11.54 -12.01 -19.87
C ILE A 187 12.04 -10.82 -20.69
N PHE A 188 13.16 -10.21 -20.29
CA PHE A 188 13.74 -9.09 -21.03
C PHE A 188 14.29 -9.50 -22.40
N GLU A 189 14.99 -10.63 -22.47
CA GLU A 189 15.48 -11.19 -23.73
C GLU A 189 14.32 -11.46 -24.69
N PHE A 190 13.29 -12.16 -24.22
CA PHE A 190 12.13 -12.50 -25.04
C PHE A 190 11.37 -11.25 -25.51
N ALA A 191 11.12 -10.29 -24.62
CA ALA A 191 10.46 -9.03 -24.98
C ALA A 191 11.26 -8.23 -26.02
N THR A 192 12.60 -8.22 -25.91
CA THR A 192 13.48 -7.52 -26.84
C THR A 192 13.43 -8.15 -28.22
N GLU A 193 13.51 -9.47 -28.31
CA GLU A 193 13.42 -10.18 -29.60
C GLU A 193 12.07 -9.97 -30.31
N LEU A 194 10.97 -9.92 -29.55
CA LEU A 194 9.64 -9.68 -30.13
C LEU A 194 9.51 -8.26 -30.67
N MET A 195 10.04 -7.25 -29.96
CA MET A 195 10.06 -5.88 -30.45
C MET A 195 10.89 -5.73 -31.72
N ASP A 196 12.03 -6.44 -31.81
CA ASP A 196 12.89 -6.41 -32.99
C ASP A 196 12.23 -7.08 -34.21
N LYS A 197 11.35 -8.08 -33.98
CA LYS A 197 10.59 -8.77 -35.04
C LYS A 197 9.39 -7.96 -35.57
N ASP A 198 8.72 -7.18 -34.70
CA ASP A 198 7.47 -6.49 -35.05
C ASP A 198 7.62 -5.03 -35.53
N LEU A 199 8.80 -4.40 -35.47
CA LEU A 199 8.90 -2.94 -35.65
C LEU A 199 10.08 -2.38 -36.45
N GLN A 200 9.92 -2.31 -37.78
CA GLN A 200 10.77 -1.48 -38.66
C GLN A 200 10.45 0.03 -38.65
N GLY A 201 9.54 0.55 -37.81
CA GLY A 201 9.33 1.99 -37.77
C GLY A 201 8.49 2.47 -36.60
N THR A 202 8.96 3.52 -35.91
CA THR A 202 8.28 4.42 -34.95
C THR A 202 8.46 4.27 -33.43
N LEU A 203 8.67 3.09 -32.80
CA LEU A 203 8.97 3.05 -31.33
C LEU A 203 10.47 3.15 -31.00
N ASN A 204 11.34 3.05 -32.00
CA ASN A 204 12.79 2.80 -31.84
C ASN A 204 13.61 3.90 -31.14
N LEU A 205 13.05 5.07 -30.81
CA LEU A 205 13.78 6.17 -30.15
C LEU A 205 13.56 6.28 -28.64
N LYS A 206 12.42 5.79 -28.11
CA LYS A 206 12.12 5.89 -26.68
C LYS A 206 12.67 4.71 -25.87
N TYR A 207 12.84 3.55 -26.51
CA TYR A 207 13.20 2.28 -25.87
C TYR A 207 14.67 1.88 -26.07
N ARG A 208 15.36 2.43 -27.07
CA ARG A 208 16.76 2.08 -27.38
C ARG A 208 17.78 2.70 -26.43
N ASN A 209 17.40 3.76 -25.71
CA ASN A 209 18.28 4.49 -24.77
C ASN A 209 17.89 4.31 -23.28
N GLY A 210 16.79 3.59 -22.98
CA GLY A 210 16.31 3.39 -21.61
C GLY A 210 16.24 1.91 -21.25
N ARG A 211 16.75 1.53 -20.08
CA ARG A 211 16.58 0.16 -19.54
C ARG A 211 15.08 -0.16 -19.45
N MET A 212 14.62 -1.13 -20.25
CA MET A 212 13.22 -1.58 -20.25
C MET A 212 12.73 -1.88 -18.82
N GLN A 213 11.52 -1.44 -18.49
CA GLN A 213 10.91 -1.75 -17.20
C GLN A 213 10.30 -3.17 -17.24
N ILE A 214 10.22 -3.85 -16.09
CA ILE A 214 9.75 -5.25 -16.06
C ILE A 214 8.29 -5.34 -16.51
N PHE A 215 7.45 -4.38 -16.11
CA PHE A 215 6.07 -4.28 -16.56
C PHE A 215 5.96 -4.04 -18.07
N GLN A 216 6.85 -3.25 -18.66
CA GLN A 216 6.88 -3.06 -20.12
C GLN A 216 7.21 -4.37 -20.83
N ALA A 217 8.16 -5.15 -20.32
CA ALA A 217 8.48 -6.46 -20.86
C ALA A 217 7.29 -7.41 -20.75
N LEU A 218 6.65 -7.46 -19.58
CA LEU A 218 5.46 -8.28 -19.36
C LEU A 218 4.29 -7.87 -20.27
N ASP A 219 4.06 -6.58 -20.46
CA ASP A 219 3.02 -6.06 -21.36
C ASP A 219 3.27 -6.54 -22.81
N ILE A 220 4.52 -6.50 -23.27
CA ILE A 220 4.90 -7.04 -24.60
C ILE A 220 4.59 -8.54 -24.70
N LEU A 221 4.96 -9.32 -23.67
CA LEU A 221 4.68 -10.76 -23.66
C LEU A 221 3.17 -11.06 -23.63
N VAL A 222 2.36 -10.24 -22.95
CA VAL A 222 0.89 -10.35 -22.95
C VAL A 222 0.30 -9.98 -24.32
N MET A 223 0.77 -8.88 -24.92
CA MET A 223 0.32 -8.45 -26.25
C MET A 223 0.60 -9.50 -27.32
N ASN A 224 1.68 -10.27 -27.17
CA ASN A 224 2.06 -11.38 -28.04
C ASN A 224 1.43 -12.73 -27.64
N GLU A 225 0.49 -12.74 -26.69
CA GLU A 225 -0.20 -13.93 -26.19
C GLU A 225 0.75 -15.03 -25.66
N ILE A 226 1.98 -14.68 -25.27
CA ILE A 226 2.96 -15.61 -24.70
C ILE A 226 2.62 -15.93 -23.25
N ILE A 227 2.21 -14.90 -22.50
CA ILE A 227 1.74 -15.04 -21.12
C ILE A 227 0.33 -14.48 -21.01
N ASN A 228 -0.47 -15.08 -20.13
CA ASN A 228 -1.78 -14.55 -19.78
C ASN A 228 -1.70 -13.65 -18.53
N ARG A 229 -2.84 -13.03 -18.17
CA ARG A 229 -2.92 -12.14 -17.00
C ARG A 229 -2.65 -12.84 -15.66
N GLN A 230 -2.90 -14.15 -15.55
CA GLN A 230 -2.60 -14.91 -14.34
C GLN A 230 -1.09 -15.04 -14.13
N LEU A 231 -0.34 -15.34 -15.19
CA LEU A 231 1.12 -15.39 -15.18
C LEU A 231 1.74 -14.02 -14.92
N TYR A 232 1.16 -12.96 -15.50
CA TYR A 232 1.57 -11.58 -15.23
C TYR A 232 1.55 -11.27 -13.73
N GLU A 233 0.41 -11.49 -13.08
CA GLU A 233 0.23 -11.26 -11.65
C GLU A 233 1.14 -12.15 -10.81
N LYS A 234 1.36 -13.40 -11.25
CA LYS A 234 2.27 -14.31 -10.56
C LYS A 234 3.71 -13.83 -10.62
N ILE A 235 4.17 -13.34 -11.77
CA ILE A 235 5.51 -12.77 -11.91
C ILE A 235 5.65 -11.52 -11.05
N ASP A 236 4.63 -10.65 -11.01
CA ASP A 236 4.66 -9.47 -10.13
C ASP A 236 4.66 -9.86 -8.64
N GLU A 237 3.93 -10.90 -8.25
CA GLU A 237 3.99 -11.42 -6.88
C GLU A 237 5.37 -11.97 -6.51
N LEU A 238 6.01 -12.73 -7.41
CA LEU A 238 7.37 -13.22 -7.22
C LEU A 238 8.39 -12.07 -7.13
N ARG A 239 8.20 -11.02 -7.94
CA ARG A 239 9.00 -9.80 -7.90
C ARG A 239 8.89 -9.10 -6.56
N ARG A 240 7.68 -8.88 -6.08
CA ARG A 240 7.38 -8.26 -4.78
C ARG A 240 7.98 -9.07 -3.63
N TYR A 241 7.79 -10.39 -3.64
CA TYR A 241 8.37 -11.28 -2.62
C TYR A 241 9.91 -11.22 -2.61
N ARG A 242 10.54 -11.30 -3.79
CA ARG A 242 11.99 -11.15 -3.94
C ARG A 242 12.49 -9.81 -3.40
N ASN A 243 11.81 -8.70 -3.71
CA ASN A 243 12.20 -7.38 -3.21
C ASN A 243 12.05 -7.31 -1.69
N ALA A 244 10.98 -7.89 -1.15
CA ALA A 244 10.71 -7.91 0.28
C ALA A 244 11.77 -8.70 1.06
N LEU A 245 12.26 -9.81 0.50
CA LEU A 245 13.34 -10.61 1.07
C LEU A 245 14.69 -9.89 1.04
N VAL A 246 15.03 -9.21 -0.06
CA VAL A 246 16.32 -8.49 -0.19
C VAL A 246 16.43 -7.33 0.79
N HIS A 247 15.30 -6.68 1.12
CA HIS A 247 15.27 -5.53 2.03
C HIS A 247 14.87 -5.88 3.48
N SER A 248 14.49 -7.13 3.77
CA SER A 248 14.36 -7.62 5.14
C SER A 248 15.73 -8.04 5.67
N THR A 249 16.31 -7.26 6.58
CA THR A 249 17.66 -7.49 7.13
C THR A 249 17.78 -8.75 7.99
N ASP A 250 16.68 -9.29 8.52
CA ASP A 250 16.71 -10.28 9.60
C ASP A 250 16.24 -11.68 9.23
N ASP A 251 15.72 -11.90 8.02
CA ASP A 251 14.94 -13.11 7.75
C ASP A 251 15.04 -13.57 6.29
N GLN A 252 16.20 -14.14 5.94
CA GLN A 252 16.52 -14.70 4.61
C GLN A 252 15.91 -16.10 4.41
N LYS A 253 14.70 -16.32 4.91
CA LYS A 253 13.99 -17.59 4.75
C LYS A 253 13.04 -17.51 3.57
N VAL A 254 12.93 -18.60 2.83
CA VAL A 254 12.06 -18.69 1.66
C VAL A 254 11.03 -19.78 1.87
N ILE A 255 9.80 -19.51 1.45
CA ILE A 255 8.75 -20.52 1.39
C ILE A 255 9.02 -21.48 0.21
N PRO A 256 9.19 -22.80 0.46
CA PRO A 256 9.53 -23.77 -0.59
C PRO A 256 8.51 -23.83 -1.72
N GLN A 257 7.22 -23.65 -1.40
CA GLN A 257 6.15 -23.63 -2.39
C GLN A 257 6.37 -22.49 -3.41
N ILE A 258 6.65 -21.27 -2.93
CA ILE A 258 6.92 -20.12 -3.80
C ILE A 258 8.16 -20.37 -4.66
N PHE A 259 9.20 -21.00 -4.09
CA PHE A 259 10.41 -21.29 -4.85
C PHE A 259 10.19 -22.37 -5.93
N ASN A 260 9.41 -23.41 -5.64
CA ASN A 260 9.07 -24.43 -6.62
C ASN A 260 8.22 -23.87 -7.76
N GLU A 261 7.23 -23.03 -7.43
CA GLU A 261 6.43 -22.33 -8.43
C GLU A 261 7.29 -21.41 -9.32
N LEU A 262 8.29 -20.73 -8.75
CA LEU A 262 9.27 -19.94 -9.53
C LEU A 262 10.08 -20.83 -10.49
N LYS A 263 10.59 -21.98 -10.04
CA LYS A 263 11.37 -22.90 -10.87
C LYS A 263 10.53 -23.45 -12.02
N GLU A 264 9.30 -23.84 -11.74
CA GLU A 264 8.38 -24.40 -12.74
C GLU A 264 7.98 -23.35 -13.77
N LEU A 265 7.66 -22.12 -13.33
CA LEU A 265 7.39 -20.99 -14.20
C LEU A 265 8.57 -20.69 -15.13
N TYR A 266 9.78 -20.61 -14.59
CA TYR A 266 10.99 -20.40 -15.38
C TYR A 266 11.18 -21.49 -16.43
N SER A 267 11.06 -22.76 -16.05
CA SER A 267 11.23 -23.90 -16.96
C SER A 267 10.25 -23.83 -18.13
N LYS A 268 8.97 -23.58 -17.84
CA LYS A 268 7.92 -23.54 -18.87
C LYS A 268 8.06 -22.32 -19.78
N LEU A 269 8.40 -21.15 -19.24
CA LEU A 269 8.65 -19.97 -20.07
C LEU A 269 9.91 -20.15 -20.94
N PHE A 270 10.95 -20.81 -20.41
CA PHE A 270 12.16 -21.12 -21.15
C PHE A 270 11.91 -22.10 -22.30
N GLU A 271 11.02 -23.08 -22.13
CA GLU A 271 10.58 -23.96 -23.22
C GLU A 271 9.91 -23.17 -24.36
N VAL A 272 9.03 -22.21 -24.03
CA VAL A 272 8.41 -21.33 -25.03
C VAL A 272 9.46 -20.51 -25.78
N TYR A 273 10.43 -19.97 -25.05
CA TYR A 273 11.52 -19.19 -25.63
C TYR A 273 12.43 -20.03 -26.53
N LYS A 274 12.81 -21.23 -26.09
CA LYS A 274 13.68 -22.13 -26.86
C LYS A 274 13.03 -22.58 -28.17
N ASN A 275 11.73 -22.82 -28.16
CA ASN A 275 11.00 -23.32 -29.32
C ASN A 275 10.41 -22.17 -30.17
N ASN A 276 10.92 -20.93 -30.05
CA ASN A 276 10.35 -19.76 -30.70
C ASN A 276 10.32 -19.84 -32.24
N ASP A 277 11.20 -20.64 -32.84
CA ASP A 277 11.32 -20.83 -34.29
C ASP A 277 10.40 -21.93 -34.85
N ASP A 278 9.93 -22.87 -34.01
CA ASP A 278 8.99 -23.92 -34.39
C ASP A 278 7.57 -23.55 -33.92
N GLN A 279 6.69 -23.22 -34.87
CA GLN A 279 5.33 -22.77 -34.55
C GLN A 279 4.50 -23.82 -33.80
N GLU A 280 4.63 -25.11 -34.13
CA GLU A 280 3.84 -26.15 -33.46
C GLU A 280 4.33 -26.39 -32.03
N GLU A 281 5.66 -26.47 -31.85
CA GLU A 281 6.24 -26.67 -30.53
C GLU A 281 6.06 -25.44 -29.63
N ARG A 282 6.11 -24.23 -30.19
CA ARG A 282 5.83 -22.98 -29.47
C ARG A 282 4.39 -22.95 -28.96
N ILE A 283 3.41 -23.29 -29.79
CA ILE A 283 1.99 -23.32 -29.38
C ILE A 283 1.78 -24.34 -28.26
N ARG A 284 2.36 -25.54 -28.37
CA ARG A 284 2.29 -26.56 -27.30
C ARG A 284 2.93 -26.06 -26.00
N ALA A 285 4.09 -25.42 -26.09
CA ALA A 285 4.75 -24.85 -24.92
C ALA A 285 3.92 -23.74 -24.25
N ILE A 286 3.29 -22.86 -25.04
CA ILE A 286 2.37 -21.82 -24.52
C ILE A 286 1.16 -22.46 -23.84
N GLN A 287 0.57 -23.50 -24.44
CA GLN A 287 -0.54 -24.25 -23.83
C GLN A 287 -0.13 -24.89 -22.50
N ASN A 288 1.08 -25.47 -22.43
CA ASN A 288 1.62 -26.04 -21.18
C ASN A 288 1.88 -24.98 -20.11
N LEU A 289 2.30 -23.78 -20.52
CA LEU A 289 2.49 -22.62 -19.64
C LEU A 289 1.13 -22.09 -19.13
N TYR A 290 0.11 -22.08 -19.98
CA TYR A 290 -1.26 -21.70 -19.59
C TYR A 290 -1.92 -22.74 -18.70
N ALA A 291 -1.71 -24.03 -18.96
CA ALA A 291 -2.16 -25.11 -18.08
C ALA A 291 -1.56 -24.94 -16.67
N PHE A 292 -0.25 -24.65 -16.58
CA PHE A 292 0.37 -24.31 -15.30
C PHE A 292 -0.28 -23.07 -14.66
N SER A 293 -0.57 -22.03 -15.44
CA SER A 293 -1.22 -20.82 -14.90
C SER A 293 -2.57 -21.11 -14.23
N SER A 294 -3.33 -22.07 -14.76
CA SER A 294 -4.62 -22.49 -14.22
C SER A 294 -4.51 -23.22 -12.87
N HIS A 295 -3.32 -23.77 -12.58
CA HIS A 295 -2.97 -24.45 -11.34
C HIS A 295 -2.19 -23.57 -10.36
N ILE A 296 -1.92 -22.29 -10.71
CA ILE A 296 -1.28 -21.37 -9.78
C ILE A 296 -2.17 -21.24 -8.55
N SER A 297 -1.63 -21.64 -7.41
CA SER A 297 -2.27 -21.57 -6.10
C SER A 297 -2.69 -20.11 -5.85
N LEU A 298 -4.01 -19.85 -5.90
CA LEU A 298 -4.55 -18.62 -5.32
C LEU A 298 -4.15 -18.59 -3.85
N SER A 299 -3.74 -17.43 -3.33
CA SER A 299 -3.44 -17.31 -1.90
C SER A 299 -4.65 -17.77 -1.08
N GLN A 300 -4.44 -18.27 0.14
CA GLN A 300 -5.56 -18.67 1.01
C GLN A 300 -6.61 -17.56 1.15
N LEU A 301 -6.17 -16.31 1.17
CA LEU A 301 -7.03 -15.13 1.23
C LEU A 301 -7.79 -14.89 -0.09
N ASP A 302 -7.15 -15.08 -1.25
CA ASP A 302 -7.82 -15.03 -2.56
C ASP A 302 -8.91 -16.12 -2.69
N GLN A 303 -8.62 -17.33 -2.20
CA GLN A 303 -9.57 -18.44 -2.17
C GLN A 303 -10.78 -18.13 -1.27
N GLN A 304 -10.53 -17.61 -0.07
CA GLN A 304 -11.59 -17.20 0.85
C GLN A 304 -12.43 -16.05 0.29
N ILE A 305 -11.82 -15.08 -0.42
CA ILE A 305 -12.56 -14.02 -1.11
C ILE A 305 -13.49 -14.61 -2.18
N ILE A 306 -12.97 -15.51 -3.02
CA ILE A 306 -13.77 -16.16 -4.07
C ILE A 306 -14.89 -16.99 -3.45
N GLU A 307 -14.62 -17.74 -2.38
CA GLU A 307 -15.64 -18.52 -1.67
C GLU A 307 -16.74 -17.62 -1.10
N ILE A 308 -16.38 -16.49 -0.49
CA ILE A 308 -17.34 -15.51 0.03
C ILE A 308 -18.19 -14.90 -1.09
N ILE A 309 -17.58 -14.57 -2.24
CA ILE A 309 -18.32 -14.03 -3.40
C ILE A 309 -19.24 -15.09 -4.00
N THR A 310 -18.81 -16.35 -4.05
CA THR A 310 -19.63 -17.49 -4.52
C THR A 310 -20.85 -17.67 -3.62
N ASN A 311 -20.65 -17.65 -2.30
CA ASN A 311 -21.69 -17.91 -1.32
C ASN A 311 -22.63 -16.71 -1.09
N HIS A 312 -22.18 -15.50 -1.42
CA HIS A 312 -22.93 -14.25 -1.24
C HIS A 312 -22.78 -13.32 -2.45
N ALA A 313 -23.60 -13.56 -3.48
CA ALA A 313 -23.64 -12.68 -4.65
C ALA A 313 -24.03 -11.25 -4.25
N GLY A 314 -23.24 -10.26 -4.67
CA GLY A 314 -23.48 -8.85 -4.32
C GLY A 314 -23.03 -8.44 -2.90
N ILE A 315 -22.13 -9.21 -2.27
CA ILE A 315 -21.58 -8.82 -0.97
C ILE A 315 -20.71 -7.56 -1.10
N SER A 316 -20.86 -6.65 -0.13
CA SER A 316 -20.11 -5.39 -0.13
C SER A 316 -18.67 -5.58 0.34
N ALA A 317 -17.75 -4.71 -0.12
CA ALA A 317 -16.37 -4.69 0.36
C ALA A 317 -16.27 -4.48 1.89
N HIS A 318 -17.27 -3.83 2.50
CA HIS A 318 -17.32 -3.65 3.94
C HIS A 318 -17.59 -4.94 4.71
N GLU A 319 -18.54 -5.75 4.22
CA GLU A 319 -18.89 -7.03 4.85
C GLU A 319 -17.79 -8.07 4.69
N MET A 320 -17.12 -8.09 3.52
CA MET A 320 -15.94 -8.94 3.30
C MET A 320 -14.81 -8.63 4.30
N VAL A 321 -14.53 -7.34 4.55
CA VAL A 321 -13.53 -6.92 5.54
C VAL A 321 -13.83 -7.45 6.94
N LEU A 322 -15.11 -7.42 7.33
CA LEU A 322 -15.53 -7.92 8.64
C LEU A 322 -15.40 -9.45 8.74
N LYS A 323 -15.80 -10.18 7.69
CA LYS A 323 -15.73 -11.65 7.66
C LYS A 323 -14.30 -12.18 7.62
N LEU A 324 -13.45 -11.58 6.78
CA LEU A 324 -12.08 -12.02 6.58
C LEU A 324 -11.12 -11.49 7.66
N GLN A 325 -11.56 -10.53 8.48
CA GLN A 325 -10.71 -9.83 9.45
C GLN A 325 -9.45 -9.17 8.84
N VAL A 326 -9.51 -8.81 7.56
CA VAL A 326 -8.41 -8.19 6.82
C VAL A 326 -8.65 -6.69 6.66
N THR A 327 -7.60 -5.94 6.34
CA THR A 327 -7.74 -4.50 6.12
C THR A 327 -8.48 -4.19 4.82
N ARG A 328 -9.21 -3.07 4.73
CA ARG A 328 -9.80 -2.59 3.45
C ARG A 328 -8.77 -2.46 2.33
N ALA A 329 -7.54 -2.09 2.66
CA ALA A 329 -6.47 -1.93 1.67
C ALA A 329 -6.02 -3.29 1.13
N THR A 330 -5.80 -4.27 2.03
CA THR A 330 -5.52 -5.66 1.69
C THR A 330 -6.63 -6.23 0.82
N LEU A 331 -7.89 -6.16 1.26
CA LEU A 331 -9.03 -6.63 0.47
C LEU A 331 -9.09 -5.94 -0.90
N SER A 332 -8.94 -4.62 -0.97
CA SER A 332 -8.96 -3.90 -2.24
C SER A 332 -7.83 -4.33 -3.19
N ARG A 333 -6.64 -4.63 -2.66
CA ARG A 333 -5.51 -5.16 -3.45
C ARG A 333 -5.84 -6.52 -4.04
N HIS A 334 -6.36 -7.42 -3.22
CA HIS A 334 -6.76 -8.76 -3.66
C HIS A 334 -7.95 -8.74 -4.63
N LEU A 335 -8.95 -7.88 -4.42
CA LEU A 335 -10.06 -7.70 -5.35
C LEU A 335 -9.60 -7.14 -6.70
N LYS A 336 -8.66 -6.18 -6.72
CA LYS A 336 -8.07 -5.68 -7.96
C LYS A 336 -7.29 -6.77 -8.69
N LYS A 337 -6.47 -7.54 -7.96
CA LYS A 337 -5.74 -8.72 -8.48
C LYS A 337 -6.72 -9.72 -9.12
N LEU A 338 -7.74 -10.13 -8.39
CA LEU A 338 -8.76 -11.08 -8.87
C LEU A 338 -9.57 -10.54 -10.05
N SER A 339 -9.86 -9.24 -10.08
CA SER A 339 -10.55 -8.61 -11.20
C SER A 339 -9.67 -8.55 -12.44
N PHE A 340 -8.38 -8.25 -12.28
CA PHE A 340 -7.40 -8.23 -13.37
C PHE A 340 -7.19 -9.64 -13.97
N MET A 341 -7.18 -10.67 -13.12
CA MET A 341 -7.17 -12.08 -13.50
C MET A 341 -8.48 -12.57 -14.14
N GLU A 342 -9.48 -11.71 -14.29
CA GLU A 342 -10.82 -12.03 -14.79
C GLU A 342 -11.51 -13.14 -13.99
N LYS A 343 -11.23 -13.26 -12.70
CA LYS A 343 -11.93 -14.18 -11.78
C LYS A 343 -13.19 -13.53 -11.21
N ILE A 344 -13.20 -12.20 -11.05
CA ILE A 344 -14.33 -11.46 -10.50
C ILE A 344 -14.62 -10.19 -11.30
N LYS A 345 -15.86 -9.72 -11.25
CA LYS A 345 -16.33 -8.46 -11.85
C LYS A 345 -17.06 -7.63 -10.81
N GLU A 346 -16.75 -6.34 -10.76
CA GLU A 346 -17.48 -5.37 -9.96
C GLU A 346 -18.71 -4.88 -10.74
N LYS A 347 -19.88 -4.86 -10.08
CA LYS A 347 -21.10 -4.19 -10.56
C LYS A 347 -21.61 -3.24 -9.45
N GLU A 348 -22.59 -2.41 -9.76
CA GLU A 348 -23.14 -1.37 -8.86
C GLU A 348 -23.50 -1.90 -7.46
N ASN A 349 -23.88 -3.18 -7.33
CA ASN A 349 -24.30 -3.79 -6.06
C ASN A 349 -23.26 -4.78 -5.47
N GLY A 350 -21.99 -4.74 -5.89
CA GLY A 350 -20.92 -5.57 -5.30
C GLY A 350 -20.15 -6.43 -6.31
N TYR A 351 -19.49 -7.48 -5.81
CA TYR A 351 -18.62 -8.35 -6.63
C TYR A 351 -19.33 -9.64 -7.05
N TYR A 352 -18.98 -10.12 -8.25
CA TYR A 352 -19.53 -11.33 -8.87
C TYR A 352 -18.40 -12.15 -9.50
N ILE A 353 -18.55 -13.47 -9.57
CA ILE A 353 -17.60 -14.33 -10.28
C ILE A 353 -17.86 -14.25 -11.78
N ILE A 354 -16.77 -14.21 -12.56
CA ILE A 354 -16.83 -14.36 -14.02
C ILE A 354 -16.75 -15.87 -14.29
N SER A 355 -17.83 -16.43 -14.84
CA SER A 355 -17.93 -17.85 -15.23
C SER A 355 -17.13 -18.16 -16.48
#